data_AF-A0A8S3PQJ1-F1
#
_entry.id   AF-A0A8S3PQJ1-F1
#
_cell.length_a   1.000
_cell.length_b   1.000
_cell.length_c   1.000
_cell.angle_alpha   90.00
_cell.angle_beta   90.00
_cell.angle_gamma   90.00
#
_symmetry.space_group_name_H-M   'P 1'
#
loop_
_entity.id
_entity.type
_entity.pdbx_description
1 polymer ?
#
loop_
_entity_poly.entity_id
_entity_poly.type
_entity_poly.pdbx_seq_one_letter_code
_entity_poly.pdbx_strand_id
1 'polypeptide(L)'
;MVLALLLFCKASAIPYPDIDASLDELVVYYTSFSFTTKEVLGFLLNIHHIMLSERSFYRIKKRLRLQKRGVESAIADIVTKILQLRNAGYTNIGYRSLWNVLRCLGVRASQHTVRLVLKAIDGDGVLRRQRHRLTRRRYTSNGPSFCIHVDGYDKLKPFGISVHGGIDGFSRKILWLKATSSNKNPRIVAGHFLEYLKTSKRVPRVVRMDAGTENVIVERIQIALRSFHTDSMAGHRSVSIGRSTANQKIEMLWSFLMRNFTTFWRNLFKDMVDEGILNNADPVHLECIRFCFLPLIQRHLDMFLQSWNSHRIRSQRNVECPHGIPDVMYYQPFIYDKYDCSYELPCDIVVLDYLTDIYTDAVLPRGTKEEFRQLINTLTFLDIGEFDVIETPTQAKELFNLLSGVISQHLLNR
;
A
#
# COMPACT_ATOMS: atom_id res chain seq x y z
N MET A 1 -13.45 24.94 13.19
CA MET A 1 -13.14 24.04 12.05
C MET A 1 -14.15 24.14 10.89
N VAL A 2 -15.45 24.35 11.11
CA VAL A 2 -16.43 24.54 10.02
C VAL A 2 -16.27 25.89 9.30
N LEU A 3 -15.87 26.96 10.01
CA LEU A 3 -15.62 28.28 9.43
C LEU A 3 -14.43 28.32 8.44
N ALA A 4 -13.41 27.48 8.64
CA ALA A 4 -12.19 27.50 7.83
C ALA A 4 -12.38 26.87 6.44
N LEU A 5 -13.38 25.98 6.28
CA LEU A 5 -13.71 25.36 5.00
C LEU A 5 -14.51 26.28 4.07
N LEU A 6 -15.05 27.40 4.57
CA LEU A 6 -15.86 28.35 3.80
C LEU A 6 -15.02 29.44 3.11
N LEU A 7 -13.74 29.61 3.48
CA LEU A 7 -12.91 30.74 3.05
C LEU A 7 -12.09 30.49 1.76
N PHE A 8 -12.13 29.30 1.16
CA PHE A 8 -11.16 28.89 0.13
C PHE A 8 -11.60 28.96 -1.34
N CYS A 9 -12.66 29.72 -1.68
CA CYS A 9 -13.07 29.92 -3.08
C CYS A 9 -13.30 31.40 -3.42
N LYS A 10 -12.23 32.21 -3.35
CA LYS A 10 -12.22 33.59 -3.87
C LYS A 10 -12.17 33.57 -5.39
N ALA A 11 -13.35 33.66 -6.02
CA ALA A 11 -13.60 34.34 -7.31
C ALA A 11 -15.06 34.24 -7.78
N SER A 12 -15.91 33.38 -7.18
CA SER A 12 -17.34 33.31 -7.58
C SER A 12 -18.27 32.57 -6.61
N ALA A 13 -17.85 32.29 -5.37
CA ALA A 13 -18.76 31.82 -4.33
C ALA A 13 -19.53 33.01 -3.75
N ILE A 14 -20.83 32.83 -3.44
CA ILE A 14 -21.62 33.84 -2.71
C ILE A 14 -20.88 34.09 -1.38
N PRO A 15 -20.34 35.31 -1.15
CA PRO A 15 -19.54 35.58 0.03
C PRO A 15 -20.41 35.40 1.27
N TYR A 16 -19.84 34.81 2.31
CA TYR A 16 -20.52 34.74 3.61
C TYR A 16 -20.79 36.18 4.07
N PRO A 17 -22.01 36.50 4.54
CA PRO A 17 -22.34 37.85 4.99
C PRO A 17 -21.43 38.24 6.16
N ASP A 18 -21.06 39.52 6.27
CA ASP A 18 -20.18 40.01 7.33
C ASP A 18 -20.80 39.78 8.73
N ILE A 19 -20.01 39.94 9.79
CA ILE A 19 -20.48 39.73 11.18
C ILE A 19 -21.70 40.61 11.51
N ASP A 20 -21.79 41.78 10.88
CA ASP A 20 -22.89 42.74 11.03
C ASP A 20 -24.00 42.60 9.96
N ALA A 21 -24.05 41.47 9.26
CA ALA A 21 -25.03 41.25 8.20
C ALA A 21 -26.48 41.37 8.69
N SER A 22 -27.27 42.12 7.94
CA SER A 22 -28.68 42.28 8.22
C SER A 22 -29.44 40.96 8.06
N LEU A 23 -30.57 40.84 8.75
CA LEU A 23 -31.46 39.69 8.61
C LEU A 23 -31.84 39.41 7.13
N ASP A 24 -32.03 40.45 6.33
CA ASP A 24 -32.37 40.29 4.91
C ASP A 24 -31.20 39.70 4.11
N GLU A 25 -29.96 40.13 4.38
CA GLU A 25 -28.75 39.59 3.74
C GLU A 25 -28.52 38.12 4.12
N LEU A 26 -28.71 37.77 5.40
CA LEU A 26 -28.64 36.39 5.87
C LEU A 26 -29.71 35.52 5.21
N VAL A 27 -30.94 36.03 5.09
CA VAL A 27 -32.03 35.31 4.41
C VAL A 27 -31.73 35.13 2.93
N VAL A 28 -31.19 36.14 2.23
CA VAL A 28 -30.74 36.02 0.83
C VAL A 28 -29.64 34.97 0.71
N TYR A 29 -28.61 35.04 1.58
CA TYR A 29 -27.50 34.11 1.59
C TYR A 29 -27.95 32.67 1.79
N TYR A 30 -28.65 32.36 2.88
CA TYR A 30 -29.07 30.98 3.16
C TYR A 30 -30.09 30.45 2.14
N THR A 31 -30.95 31.32 1.59
CA THR A 31 -31.93 30.93 0.56
C THR A 31 -31.29 30.72 -0.81
N SER A 32 -30.07 31.19 -1.03
CA SER A 32 -29.30 30.92 -2.26
C SER A 32 -28.82 29.46 -2.37
N PHE A 33 -28.74 28.76 -1.23
CA PHE A 33 -28.37 27.35 -1.15
C PHE A 33 -29.59 26.40 -1.23
N SER A 34 -29.34 25.10 -1.13
CA SER A 34 -30.37 24.06 -1.22
C SER A 34 -31.09 23.74 0.08
N PHE A 35 -31.00 24.62 1.08
CA PHE A 35 -31.56 24.38 2.40
C PHE A 35 -33.10 24.44 2.37
N THR A 36 -33.70 23.54 3.14
CA THR A 36 -35.12 23.60 3.47
C THR A 36 -35.40 24.80 4.37
N THR A 37 -36.66 25.24 4.42
CA THR A 37 -37.06 26.35 5.30
C THR A 37 -36.65 26.10 6.76
N LYS A 38 -36.78 24.86 7.24
CA LYS A 38 -36.38 24.48 8.60
C LYS A 38 -34.88 24.59 8.83
N GLU A 39 -34.07 24.17 7.86
CA GLU A 39 -32.60 24.29 7.94
C GLU A 39 -32.15 25.74 7.92
N VAL A 40 -32.75 26.60 7.08
CA VAL A 40 -32.45 28.04 7.07
C VAL A 40 -32.78 28.68 8.42
N LEU A 41 -33.96 28.38 8.97
CA LEU A 41 -34.34 28.85 10.31
C LEU A 41 -33.39 28.32 11.39
N GLY A 42 -32.95 27.07 11.27
CA GLY A 42 -31.94 26.47 12.14
C GLY A 42 -30.59 27.19 12.06
N PHE A 43 -30.15 27.62 10.87
CA PHE A 43 -28.92 28.43 10.74
C PHE A 43 -29.08 29.81 11.35
N LEU A 44 -30.21 30.48 11.12
CA LEU A 44 -30.50 31.79 11.72
C LEU A 44 -30.51 31.71 13.26
N LEU A 45 -31.08 30.64 13.82
CA LEU A 45 -31.11 30.44 15.27
C LEU A 45 -29.75 30.08 15.86
N ASN A 46 -29.08 29.06 15.31
CA ASN A 46 -27.91 28.46 15.96
C ASN A 46 -26.61 29.22 15.70
N ILE A 47 -26.51 29.94 14.58
CA ILE A 47 -25.30 30.68 14.21
C ILE A 47 -25.47 32.17 14.49
N HIS A 48 -26.63 32.73 14.15
CA HIS A 48 -26.86 34.18 14.25
C HIS A 48 -27.71 34.58 15.46
N HIS A 49 -28.17 33.61 16.25
CA HIS A 49 -29.03 33.83 17.41
C HIS A 49 -30.34 34.59 17.08
N ILE A 50 -30.81 34.50 15.83
CA ILE A 50 -32.05 35.12 15.36
C ILE A 50 -33.16 34.08 15.36
N MET A 51 -34.13 34.24 16.28
CA MET A 51 -35.37 33.46 16.25
C MET A 51 -36.36 34.03 15.23
N LEU A 52 -36.78 33.18 14.30
CA LEU A 52 -37.76 33.54 13.27
C LEU A 52 -38.82 32.46 13.12
N SER A 53 -40.09 32.86 13.12
CA SER A 53 -41.18 31.95 12.77
C SER A 53 -41.19 31.67 11.26
N GLU A 54 -41.66 30.49 10.84
CA GLU A 54 -41.84 30.16 9.42
C GLU A 54 -42.68 31.21 8.70
N ARG A 55 -43.76 31.71 9.33
CA ARG A 55 -44.63 32.76 8.76
C ARG A 55 -43.86 34.06 8.48
N SER A 56 -43.04 34.49 9.43
CA SER A 56 -42.20 35.69 9.29
C SER A 56 -41.14 35.50 8.20
N PHE A 57 -40.51 34.32 8.12
CA PHE A 57 -39.57 33.98 7.06
C PHE A 57 -40.21 34.00 5.67
N TYR A 58 -41.42 33.45 5.52
CA TYR A 58 -42.16 33.51 4.25
C TYR A 58 -42.54 34.95 3.86
N ARG A 59 -42.89 35.81 4.83
CA ARG A 59 -43.13 37.24 4.60
C ARG A 59 -41.87 37.93 4.09
N ILE A 60 -40.72 37.69 4.71
CA ILE A 60 -39.42 38.23 4.27
C ILE A 60 -39.08 37.75 2.86
N LYS A 61 -39.22 36.45 2.58
CA LYS A 61 -38.99 35.90 1.23
C LYS A 61 -39.90 36.52 0.17
N LYS A 62 -41.17 36.80 0.51
CA LYS A 62 -42.11 37.47 -0.40
C LYS A 62 -41.70 38.93 -0.63
N ARG A 63 -41.34 39.65 0.44
CA ARG A 63 -40.83 41.03 0.39
C ARG A 63 -39.58 41.13 -0.48
N LEU A 64 -38.62 40.23 -0.28
CA LEU A 64 -37.36 40.16 -1.02
C LEU A 64 -37.48 39.49 -2.40
N ARG A 65 -38.68 39.09 -2.82
CA ARG A 65 -38.95 38.41 -4.10
C ARG A 65 -38.11 37.12 -4.31
N LEU A 66 -37.74 36.45 -3.23
CA LEU A 66 -36.97 35.19 -3.21
C LEU A 66 -37.84 33.94 -3.49
N GLN A 67 -39.01 34.14 -4.09
CA GLN A 67 -39.83 33.03 -4.56
C GLN A 67 -39.12 32.40 -5.76
N LYS A 68 -38.93 31.07 -5.73
CA LYS A 68 -38.27 30.32 -6.80
C LYS A 68 -39.09 30.48 -8.09
N ARG A 69 -38.76 31.48 -8.93
CA ARG A 69 -39.22 31.51 -10.32
C ARG A 69 -38.47 30.39 -11.03
N GLY A 70 -39.21 29.43 -11.60
CA GLY A 70 -38.69 28.21 -12.25
C GLY A 70 -37.97 28.45 -13.57
N VAL A 71 -37.29 29.60 -13.72
CA VAL A 71 -36.57 29.96 -14.94
C VAL A 71 -35.12 29.56 -14.77
N GLU A 72 -34.68 28.60 -15.58
CA GLU A 72 -33.27 28.22 -15.69
C GLU A 72 -32.45 29.36 -16.30
N SER A 73 -31.17 29.44 -15.96
CA SER A 73 -30.19 30.24 -16.69
C SER A 73 -30.15 29.78 -18.16
N ALA A 74 -29.71 30.64 -19.07
CA ALA A 74 -29.59 30.26 -20.47
C ALA A 74 -28.67 29.04 -20.61
N ILE A 75 -29.02 28.11 -21.52
CA ILE A 75 -28.26 26.87 -21.72
C ILE A 75 -26.79 27.19 -22.05
N ALA A 76 -26.54 28.25 -22.82
CA ALA A 76 -25.20 28.74 -23.14
C ALA A 76 -24.36 29.08 -21.89
N ASP A 77 -24.96 29.72 -20.89
CA ASP A 77 -24.29 30.08 -19.64
C ASP A 77 -23.98 28.84 -18.80
N ILE A 78 -24.92 27.88 -18.76
CA ILE A 78 -24.75 26.61 -18.05
C ILE A 78 -23.59 25.82 -18.67
N VAL A 79 -23.56 25.71 -20.01
CA VAL A 79 -22.49 25.03 -20.76
C VAL A 79 -21.14 25.71 -20.49
N THR A 80 -21.08 27.03 -20.65
CA THR A 80 -19.85 27.82 -20.42
C THR A 80 -19.32 27.61 -19.01
N LYS A 81 -20.18 27.65 -18.00
CA LYS A 81 -19.77 27.45 -16.60
C LYS A 81 -19.29 26.03 -16.33
N ILE A 82 -19.94 25.02 -16.92
CA ILE A 82 -19.48 23.63 -16.81
C ILE A 82 -18.10 23.45 -17.45
N LEU A 83 -17.85 24.04 -18.62
CA LEU A 83 -16.54 23.99 -19.28
C LEU A 83 -15.46 24.68 -18.44
N GLN A 84 -15.75 25.87 -17.88
CA GLN A 84 -14.84 26.56 -16.96
C GLN A 84 -14.49 25.70 -15.74
N LEU A 85 -15.48 25.04 -15.12
CA LEU A 85 -15.26 24.14 -13.99
C LEU A 85 -14.37 22.96 -14.39
N ARG A 86 -14.58 22.37 -15.56
CA ARG A 86 -13.72 21.26 -16.03
C ARG A 86 -12.28 21.72 -16.26
N ASN A 87 -12.07 22.90 -16.85
CA ASN A 87 -10.74 23.48 -17.04
C ASN A 87 -10.07 23.81 -15.70
N ALA A 88 -10.84 24.16 -14.67
CA ALA A 88 -10.36 24.32 -13.30
C ALA A 88 -10.15 22.99 -12.54
N GLY A 89 -10.24 21.84 -13.22
CA GLY A 89 -9.94 20.53 -12.65
C GLY A 89 -11.14 19.74 -12.10
N TYR A 90 -12.37 20.26 -12.20
CA TYR A 90 -13.59 19.54 -11.77
C TYR A 90 -14.06 18.53 -12.84
N THR A 91 -13.18 17.63 -13.26
CA THR A 91 -13.41 16.70 -14.38
C THR A 91 -14.09 15.38 -13.97
N ASN A 92 -13.93 14.97 -12.71
CA ASN A 92 -14.43 13.69 -12.19
C ASN A 92 -15.72 13.80 -11.36
N ILE A 93 -16.38 14.96 -11.37
CA ILE A 93 -17.58 15.22 -10.58
C ILE A 93 -18.85 14.68 -11.28
N GLY A 94 -19.73 14.01 -10.53
CA GLY A 94 -21.01 13.52 -11.06
C GLY A 94 -22.02 14.66 -11.27
N TYR A 95 -23.05 14.45 -12.10
CA TYR A 95 -24.03 15.50 -12.44
C TYR A 95 -24.74 16.10 -11.23
N ARG A 96 -25.01 15.31 -10.17
CA ARG A 96 -25.64 15.80 -8.92
C ARG A 96 -24.73 16.75 -8.16
N SER A 97 -23.45 16.39 -8.05
CA SER A 97 -22.45 17.21 -7.39
C SER A 97 -22.11 18.45 -8.24
N LEU A 98 -22.02 18.30 -9.57
CA LEU A 98 -21.85 19.42 -10.50
C LEU A 98 -23.01 20.40 -10.43
N TRP A 99 -24.24 19.89 -10.37
CA TRP A 99 -25.45 20.70 -10.16
C TRP A 99 -25.39 21.49 -8.86
N ASN A 100 -24.88 20.89 -7.77
CA ASN A 100 -24.70 21.61 -6.52
C ASN A 100 -23.66 22.74 -6.64
N VAL A 101 -22.51 22.47 -7.26
CA VAL A 101 -21.46 23.46 -7.51
C VAL A 101 -21.98 24.62 -8.37
N LEU A 102 -22.68 24.33 -9.47
CA LEU A 102 -23.28 25.36 -10.32
C LEU A 102 -24.22 26.26 -9.52
N ARG A 103 -24.99 25.70 -8.58
CA ARG A 103 -25.87 26.47 -7.70
C ARG A 103 -25.10 27.38 -6.74
N CYS A 104 -24.02 26.89 -6.13
CA CYS A 104 -23.14 27.71 -5.29
C CYS A 104 -22.52 28.88 -6.06
N LEU A 105 -22.33 28.71 -7.37
CA LEU A 105 -21.85 29.75 -8.28
C LEU A 105 -22.98 30.62 -8.87
N GLY A 106 -24.20 30.52 -8.33
CA GLY A 106 -25.36 31.31 -8.74
C GLY A 106 -26.03 30.88 -10.05
N VAL A 107 -25.60 29.78 -10.68
CA VAL A 107 -26.18 29.27 -11.92
C VAL A 107 -27.41 28.41 -11.61
N ARG A 108 -28.55 28.77 -12.19
CA ARG A 108 -29.82 28.04 -11.99
C ARG A 108 -30.02 27.03 -13.11
N ALA A 109 -29.93 25.74 -12.79
CA ALA A 109 -30.21 24.65 -13.72
C ALA A 109 -30.94 23.51 -13.00
N SER A 110 -31.78 22.75 -13.68
CA SER A 110 -32.29 21.48 -13.14
C SER A 110 -31.21 20.39 -13.20
N GLN A 111 -31.34 19.37 -12.35
CA GLN A 111 -30.47 18.20 -12.41
C GLN A 111 -30.57 17.48 -13.76
N HIS A 112 -31.73 17.55 -14.41
CA HIS A 112 -31.94 16.97 -15.73
C HIS A 112 -31.12 17.71 -16.80
N THR A 113 -31.21 19.04 -16.85
CA THR A 113 -30.40 19.87 -17.76
C THR A 113 -28.91 19.64 -17.57
N VAL A 114 -28.42 19.66 -16.31
CA VAL A 114 -27.00 19.39 -16.00
C VAL A 114 -26.59 17.99 -16.44
N ARG A 115 -27.45 16.98 -16.27
CA ARG A 115 -27.18 15.61 -16.73
C ARG A 115 -27.05 15.53 -18.25
N LEU A 116 -27.95 16.17 -19.00
CA LEU A 116 -27.91 16.17 -20.47
C LEU A 116 -26.67 16.91 -20.98
N VAL A 117 -26.41 18.10 -20.45
CA VAL A 117 -25.23 18.91 -20.82
C VAL A 117 -23.94 18.18 -20.50
N LEU A 118 -23.81 17.59 -19.30
CA LEU A 118 -22.63 16.82 -18.93
C LEU A 118 -22.44 15.57 -19.81
N LYS A 119 -23.54 14.91 -20.22
CA LYS A 119 -23.47 13.78 -21.16
C LYS A 119 -23.05 14.21 -22.56
N ALA A 120 -23.46 15.39 -23.01
CA ALA A 120 -23.05 15.95 -24.30
C ALA A 120 -21.57 16.37 -24.30
N ILE A 121 -21.09 16.97 -23.21
CA ILE A 121 -19.70 17.46 -23.07
C ILE A 121 -18.72 16.31 -22.74
N ASP A 122 -19.14 15.33 -21.95
CA ASP A 122 -18.28 14.27 -21.39
C ASP A 122 -18.98 12.91 -21.39
N GLY A 123 -19.49 12.49 -22.55
CA GLY A 123 -20.16 11.21 -22.72
C GLY A 123 -19.31 10.03 -22.23
N ASP A 124 -18.02 10.03 -22.59
CA ASP A 124 -17.07 9.00 -22.15
C ASP A 124 -16.84 9.02 -20.64
N GLY A 125 -16.68 10.19 -20.01
CA GLY A 125 -16.52 10.27 -18.57
C GLY A 125 -17.78 9.85 -17.81
N VAL A 126 -18.97 10.14 -18.34
CA VAL A 126 -20.24 9.62 -17.81
C VAL A 126 -20.28 8.09 -17.90
N LEU A 127 -19.93 7.51 -19.05
CA LEU A 127 -19.87 6.05 -19.24
C LEU A 127 -18.83 5.40 -18.32
N ARG A 128 -17.64 5.99 -18.20
CA ARG A 128 -16.59 5.51 -17.28
C ARG A 128 -17.08 5.48 -15.83
N ARG A 129 -17.78 6.54 -15.38
CA ARG A 129 -18.35 6.61 -14.03
C ARG A 129 -19.50 5.63 -13.81
N GLN A 130 -20.36 5.42 -14.80
CA GLN A 130 -21.44 4.42 -14.73
C GLN A 130 -20.93 2.99 -14.60
N ARG A 131 -19.74 2.69 -15.11
CA ARG A 131 -19.13 1.35 -14.99
C ARG A 131 -18.64 1.04 -13.57
N HIS A 132 -18.61 2.02 -12.65
CA HIS A 132 -18.10 1.87 -11.28
C HIS A 132 -16.72 1.17 -11.19
N ARG A 133 -15.90 1.31 -12.24
CA ARG A 133 -14.64 0.59 -12.37
C ARG A 133 -13.49 1.55 -12.16
N LEU A 134 -12.62 1.23 -11.20
CA LEU A 134 -11.37 1.95 -10.99
C LEU A 134 -10.52 1.91 -12.27
N THR A 135 -10.15 3.08 -12.79
CA THR A 135 -9.14 3.22 -13.84
C THR A 135 -7.76 2.99 -13.21
N ARG A 136 -7.22 1.78 -13.41
CA ARG A 136 -5.87 1.43 -12.95
C ARG A 136 -4.84 2.12 -13.84
N ARG A 137 -3.78 2.67 -13.23
CA ARG A 137 -2.64 3.24 -13.97
C ARG A 137 -1.92 2.13 -14.74
N ARG A 138 -1.46 2.48 -15.94
CA ARG A 138 -0.72 1.60 -16.85
C ARG A 138 0.67 1.28 -16.26
N TYR A 139 1.00 -0.01 -16.10
CA TYR A 139 2.33 -0.46 -15.61
C TYR A 139 3.12 -0.97 -16.81
N THR A 140 4.00 -0.13 -17.35
CA THR A 140 4.87 -0.48 -18.47
C THR A 140 6.28 -0.76 -17.98
N SER A 141 6.85 -1.89 -18.39
CA SER A 141 8.27 -2.22 -18.18
C SER A 141 8.92 -2.57 -19.51
N ASN A 142 10.21 -2.25 -19.65
CA ASN A 142 11.02 -2.58 -20.81
C ASN A 142 11.54 -4.02 -20.81
N GLY A 143 11.40 -4.72 -19.67
CA GLY A 143 11.77 -6.11 -19.51
C GLY A 143 12.09 -6.44 -18.06
N PRO A 144 12.66 -7.63 -17.80
CA PRO A 144 13.09 -8.04 -16.47
C PRO A 144 14.23 -7.14 -15.98
N SER A 145 14.37 -7.05 -14.66
CA SER A 145 15.37 -6.25 -13.94
C SER A 145 15.29 -4.74 -14.18
N PHE A 146 14.25 -4.26 -14.88
CA PHE A 146 14.01 -2.83 -15.05
C PHE A 146 13.63 -2.17 -13.72
N CYS A 147 12.70 -2.81 -12.99
CA CYS A 147 12.28 -2.37 -11.67
C CYS A 147 12.00 -3.61 -10.82
N ILE A 148 12.77 -3.80 -9.76
CA ILE A 148 12.48 -4.81 -8.74
C ILE A 148 11.72 -4.16 -7.60
N HIS A 149 10.81 -4.90 -6.99
CA HIS A 149 9.96 -4.44 -5.90
C HIS A 149 10.34 -5.18 -4.63
N VAL A 150 10.70 -4.43 -3.59
CA VAL A 150 11.21 -4.95 -2.32
C VAL A 150 10.32 -4.47 -1.18
N ASP A 151 10.02 -5.36 -0.23
CA ASP A 151 9.12 -5.09 0.89
C ASP A 151 9.21 -6.17 1.98
N GLY A 152 8.76 -5.81 3.19
CA GLY A 152 8.57 -6.72 4.31
C GLY A 152 7.14 -7.24 4.42
N TYR A 153 6.99 -8.45 4.96
CA TYR A 153 5.72 -9.12 5.17
C TYR A 153 5.58 -9.57 6.64
N ASP A 154 4.63 -8.93 7.34
CA ASP A 154 4.53 -8.95 8.80
C ASP A 154 3.45 -9.90 9.37
N LYS A 155 2.86 -10.78 8.55
CA LYS A 155 1.70 -11.58 9.00
C LYS A 155 2.02 -12.65 10.05
N LEU A 156 3.29 -13.04 10.19
CA LEU A 156 3.78 -13.95 11.23
C LEU A 156 4.55 -13.22 12.34
N LYS A 157 4.63 -11.89 12.28
CA LYS A 157 5.38 -11.06 13.23
C LYS A 157 4.93 -11.24 14.69
N PRO A 158 3.63 -11.43 15.00
CA PRO A 158 3.20 -11.74 16.37
C PRO A 158 3.82 -13.00 16.96
N PHE A 159 4.35 -13.91 16.12
CA PHE A 159 5.00 -15.15 16.52
C PHE A 159 6.53 -15.07 16.35
N GLY A 160 7.07 -13.84 16.23
CA GLY A 160 8.51 -13.60 16.16
C GLY A 160 9.14 -13.82 14.78
N ILE A 161 8.36 -14.11 13.73
CA ILE A 161 8.85 -14.40 12.39
C ILE A 161 8.41 -13.31 11.41
N SER A 162 9.37 -12.68 10.75
CA SER A 162 9.12 -11.71 9.67
C SER A 162 9.58 -12.30 8.34
N VAL A 163 8.89 -12.01 7.25
CA VAL A 163 9.34 -12.43 5.91
C VAL A 163 9.74 -11.19 5.13
N HIS A 164 10.79 -11.28 4.33
CA HIS A 164 11.22 -10.23 3.42
C HIS A 164 11.32 -10.79 2.01
N GLY A 165 10.93 -10.02 1.00
CA GLY A 165 10.91 -10.51 -0.38
C GLY A 165 11.27 -9.47 -1.42
N GLY A 166 11.66 -9.97 -2.58
CA GLY A 166 11.94 -9.20 -3.77
C GLY A 166 11.26 -9.84 -4.97
N ILE A 167 10.57 -9.05 -5.79
CA ILE A 167 9.91 -9.53 -7.00
C ILE A 167 10.23 -8.63 -8.20
N ASP A 168 10.48 -9.25 -9.35
CA ASP A 168 10.66 -8.52 -10.60
C ASP A 168 9.33 -7.93 -11.09
N GLY A 169 9.32 -6.65 -11.46
CA GLY A 169 8.10 -5.97 -11.85
C GLY A 169 7.51 -6.39 -13.20
N PHE A 170 8.35 -6.93 -14.10
CA PHE A 170 7.95 -7.36 -15.45
C PHE A 170 7.51 -8.83 -15.45
N SER A 171 8.43 -9.74 -15.13
CA SER A 171 8.23 -11.18 -15.17
C SER A 171 7.40 -11.68 -13.99
N ARG A 172 7.34 -10.91 -12.89
CA ARG A 172 6.79 -11.36 -11.61
C ARG A 172 7.55 -12.55 -11.03
N LYS A 173 8.80 -12.78 -11.44
CA LYS A 173 9.68 -13.76 -10.81
C LYS A 173 10.00 -13.29 -9.39
N ILE A 174 9.79 -14.17 -8.42
CA ILE A 174 10.27 -13.94 -7.06
C ILE A 174 11.79 -14.14 -7.09
N LEU A 175 12.51 -13.08 -6.72
CA LEU A 175 13.96 -13.01 -6.70
C LEU A 175 14.52 -13.59 -5.40
N TRP A 176 13.88 -13.27 -4.27
CA TRP A 176 14.13 -13.88 -2.97
C TRP A 176 12.88 -13.83 -2.11
N LEU A 177 12.81 -14.76 -1.15
CA LEU A 177 11.78 -14.81 -0.12
C LEU A 177 12.39 -15.43 1.14
N LYS A 178 12.65 -14.62 2.16
CA LYS A 178 13.47 -15.01 3.32
C LYS A 178 12.72 -14.77 4.63
N ALA A 179 12.64 -15.79 5.46
CA ALA A 179 12.13 -15.71 6.82
C ALA A 179 13.26 -15.31 7.78
N THR A 180 12.97 -14.34 8.65
CA THR A 180 13.93 -13.71 9.56
C THR A 180 13.31 -13.46 10.92
N SER A 181 14.14 -13.20 11.93
CA SER A 181 13.68 -12.81 13.26
C SER A 181 13.15 -11.38 13.31
N SER A 182 13.61 -10.49 12.41
CA SER A 182 13.22 -9.08 12.35
C SER A 182 13.39 -8.51 10.95
N ASN A 183 12.38 -7.76 10.49
CA ASN A 183 12.45 -6.94 9.28
C ASN A 183 12.64 -5.44 9.57
N LYS A 184 12.85 -5.06 10.84
CA LYS A 184 13.10 -3.65 11.20
C LYS A 184 14.58 -3.27 11.10
N ASN A 185 15.46 -4.27 11.09
CA ASN A 185 16.90 -4.04 11.05
C ASN A 185 17.36 -3.90 9.59
N PRO A 186 17.85 -2.72 9.18
CA PRO A 186 18.27 -2.50 7.80
C PRO A 186 19.45 -3.37 7.37
N ARG A 187 20.25 -3.86 8.32
CA ARG A 187 21.39 -4.75 8.06
C ARG A 187 20.95 -6.12 7.55
N ILE A 188 19.87 -6.66 8.12
CA ILE A 188 19.29 -7.94 7.69
C ILE A 188 18.70 -7.80 6.28
N VAL A 189 17.94 -6.72 6.04
CA VAL A 189 17.33 -6.43 4.73
C VAL A 189 18.40 -6.25 3.65
N ALA A 190 19.49 -5.56 3.97
CA ALA A 190 20.65 -5.41 3.09
C ALA A 190 21.32 -6.75 2.76
N GLY A 191 21.41 -7.67 3.73
CA GLY A 191 21.94 -9.01 3.53
C GLY A 191 21.21 -9.77 2.41
N HIS A 192 19.88 -9.74 2.41
CA HIS A 192 19.09 -10.38 1.36
C HIS A 192 19.33 -9.76 -0.03
N PHE A 193 19.48 -8.43 -0.08
CA PHE A 193 19.76 -7.74 -1.33
C PHE A 193 21.17 -8.07 -1.86
N LEU A 194 22.17 -8.10 -0.99
CA LEU A 194 23.54 -8.47 -1.35
C LEU A 194 23.63 -9.94 -1.79
N GLU A 195 22.94 -10.87 -1.11
CA GLU A 195 22.82 -12.27 -1.54
C GLU A 195 22.27 -12.35 -2.97
N TYR A 196 21.18 -11.63 -3.27
CA TYR A 196 20.63 -11.54 -4.62
C TYR A 196 21.64 -11.00 -5.65
N LEU A 197 22.39 -9.94 -5.33
CA LEU A 197 23.42 -9.39 -6.21
C LEU A 197 24.55 -10.40 -6.47
N LYS A 198 24.98 -11.14 -5.44
CA LYS A 198 26.01 -12.19 -5.56
C LYS A 198 25.54 -13.34 -6.45
N THR A 199 24.32 -13.84 -6.24
CA THR A 199 23.77 -14.96 -7.01
C THR A 199 23.47 -14.57 -8.46
N SER A 200 22.90 -13.40 -8.69
CA SER A 200 22.54 -12.94 -10.03
C SER A 200 23.74 -12.41 -10.82
N LYS A 201 24.80 -11.94 -10.13
CA LYS A 201 25.95 -11.21 -10.71
C LYS A 201 25.54 -10.00 -11.56
N ARG A 202 24.37 -9.42 -11.28
CA ARG A 202 23.77 -8.33 -12.04
C ARG A 202 23.13 -7.32 -11.10
N VAL A 203 23.06 -6.06 -11.55
CA VAL A 203 22.47 -4.96 -10.80
C VAL A 203 21.16 -4.55 -11.49
N PRO A 204 20.03 -4.48 -10.76
CA PRO A 204 18.77 -4.02 -11.34
C PRO A 204 18.87 -2.54 -11.71
N ARG A 205 18.09 -2.11 -12.70
CA ARG A 205 18.09 -0.71 -13.12
C ARG A 205 17.47 0.20 -12.07
N VAL A 206 16.33 -0.22 -11.51
CA VAL A 206 15.62 0.47 -10.43
C VAL A 206 15.24 -0.51 -9.32
N VAL A 207 15.43 -0.10 -8.07
CA VAL A 207 14.85 -0.75 -6.89
C VAL A 207 13.71 0.11 -6.38
N ARG A 208 12.51 -0.46 -6.30
CA ARG A 208 11.34 0.16 -5.72
C ARG A 208 11.09 -0.41 -4.33
N MET A 209 10.99 0.49 -3.37
CA MET A 209 10.78 0.20 -1.96
C MET A 209 9.81 1.24 -1.38
N ASP A 210 9.25 0.96 -0.22
CA ASP A 210 8.51 1.96 0.53
C ASP A 210 9.43 2.85 1.36
N ALA A 211 8.86 3.94 1.87
CA ALA A 211 9.57 4.91 2.72
C ALA A 211 9.72 4.33 4.13
N GLY A 212 10.66 3.40 4.28
CA GLY A 212 10.97 2.71 5.53
C GLY A 212 12.43 2.89 5.93
N THR A 213 12.69 2.99 7.24
CA THR A 213 14.06 3.06 7.78
C THR A 213 14.84 1.77 7.56
N GLU A 214 14.14 0.66 7.39
CA GLU A 214 14.67 -0.68 7.12
C GLU A 214 15.31 -0.80 5.73
N ASN A 215 14.96 0.07 4.77
CA ASN A 215 15.45 -0.04 3.40
C ASN A 215 16.64 0.89 3.09
N VAL A 216 17.07 1.71 4.05
CA VAL A 216 18.09 2.77 3.87
C VAL A 216 19.43 2.22 3.39
N ILE A 217 19.85 1.04 3.85
CA ILE A 217 21.11 0.44 3.41
C ILE A 217 20.99 -0.10 1.98
N VAL A 218 19.86 -0.72 1.61
CA VAL A 218 19.58 -1.16 0.23
C VAL A 218 19.61 0.01 -0.73
N GLU A 219 18.99 1.14 -0.35
CA GLU A 219 19.03 2.38 -1.12
C GLU A 219 20.48 2.82 -1.39
N ARG A 220 21.31 2.89 -0.35
CA ARG A 220 22.71 3.33 -0.48
C ARG A 220 23.54 2.40 -1.37
N ILE A 221 23.41 1.09 -1.19
CA ILE A 221 24.11 0.08 -2.00
C ILE A 221 23.71 0.24 -3.47
N GLN A 222 22.41 0.35 -3.75
CA GLN A 222 21.90 0.48 -5.10
C GLN A 222 22.41 1.76 -5.78
N ILE A 223 22.37 2.90 -5.08
CA ILE A 223 22.88 4.19 -5.59
C ILE A 223 24.38 4.09 -5.89
N ALA A 224 25.16 3.48 -4.99
CA ALA A 224 26.60 3.34 -5.16
C ALA A 224 26.95 2.47 -6.39
N LEU A 225 26.33 1.29 -6.52
CA LEU A 225 26.56 0.40 -7.67
C LEU A 225 26.11 1.02 -9.00
N ARG A 226 25.12 1.92 -8.95
CA ARG A 226 24.59 2.59 -10.15
C ARG A 226 25.20 3.96 -10.41
N SER A 227 26.17 4.42 -9.62
CA SER A 227 26.73 5.78 -9.69
C SER A 227 27.51 6.05 -10.99
N PHE A 228 28.24 5.06 -11.52
CA PHE A 228 29.05 5.19 -12.73
C PHE A 228 28.28 4.95 -14.03
N HIS A 229 27.01 4.56 -13.95
CA HIS A 229 26.18 4.31 -15.13
C HIS A 229 25.63 5.61 -15.72
N THR A 230 25.39 5.64 -17.02
CA THR A 230 25.03 6.87 -17.76
C THR A 230 23.56 6.97 -18.16
N ASP A 231 22.73 5.97 -17.84
CA ASP A 231 21.32 6.00 -18.19
C ASP A 231 20.50 6.93 -17.29
N SER A 232 19.30 7.28 -17.75
CA SER A 232 18.40 8.23 -17.07
C SER A 232 18.04 7.86 -15.62
N MET A 233 18.22 6.59 -15.22
CA MET A 233 17.91 6.06 -13.89
C MET A 233 19.18 5.67 -13.11
N ALA A 234 20.34 6.21 -13.44
CA ALA A 234 21.58 5.96 -12.70
C ALA A 234 21.65 6.73 -11.37
N GLY A 235 22.58 6.31 -10.49
CA GLY A 235 22.83 6.92 -9.18
C GLY A 235 21.56 7.04 -8.34
N HIS A 236 21.26 8.24 -7.84
CA HIS A 236 20.07 8.51 -7.01
C HIS A 236 18.74 8.15 -7.68
N ARG A 237 18.66 8.15 -9.02
CA ARG A 237 17.43 7.80 -9.76
C ARG A 237 17.22 6.28 -9.90
N SER A 238 18.19 5.48 -9.45
CA SER A 238 18.09 4.02 -9.43
C SER A 238 17.27 3.48 -8.25
N VAL A 239 16.77 4.36 -7.38
CA VAL A 239 15.88 4.02 -6.27
C VAL A 239 14.58 4.80 -6.42
N SER A 240 13.46 4.11 -6.30
CA SER A 240 12.13 4.71 -6.36
C SER A 240 11.40 4.45 -5.04
N ILE A 241 11.39 5.46 -4.18
CA ILE A 241 10.66 5.44 -2.91
C ILE A 241 9.22 5.89 -3.17
N GLY A 242 8.26 5.11 -2.68
CA GLY A 242 6.83 5.45 -2.80
C GLY A 242 6.02 4.97 -1.61
N ARG A 243 4.71 5.26 -1.62
CA ARG A 243 3.78 4.67 -0.65
C ARG A 243 3.71 3.15 -0.85
N SER A 244 3.55 2.38 0.21
CA SER A 244 3.43 0.91 0.13
C SER A 244 2.27 0.47 -0.78
N THR A 245 1.16 1.22 -0.79
CA THR A 245 0.02 1.00 -1.73
C THR A 245 0.38 1.16 -3.22
N ALA A 246 1.49 1.81 -3.53
CA ALA A 246 2.03 1.94 -4.87
C ALA A 246 3.10 0.87 -5.19
N ASN A 247 3.44 -0.02 -4.25
CA ASN A 247 4.31 -1.17 -4.43
C ASN A 247 3.51 -2.40 -4.90
N GLN A 248 2.74 -2.23 -5.98
CA GLN A 248 1.65 -3.14 -6.34
C GLN A 248 2.07 -4.59 -6.62
N LYS A 249 3.30 -4.81 -7.09
CA LYS A 249 3.79 -6.14 -7.50
C LYS A 249 4.07 -7.04 -6.31
N ILE A 250 4.70 -6.49 -5.28
CA ILE A 250 4.99 -7.24 -4.07
C ILE A 250 3.74 -7.38 -3.19
N GLU A 251 2.85 -6.38 -3.16
CA GLU A 251 1.54 -6.49 -2.52
C GLU A 251 0.65 -7.58 -3.15
N MET A 252 0.72 -7.74 -4.47
CA MET A 252 0.11 -8.87 -5.16
C MET A 252 0.71 -10.19 -4.68
N LEU A 253 2.04 -10.30 -4.62
CA LEU A 253 2.72 -11.49 -4.10
C LEU A 253 2.28 -11.82 -2.67
N TRP A 254 2.20 -10.83 -1.78
CA TRP A 254 1.70 -10.99 -0.41
C TRP A 254 0.29 -11.53 -0.35
N SER A 255 -0.59 -11.10 -1.25
CA SER A 255 -1.94 -11.64 -1.34
C SER A 255 -1.96 -13.13 -1.71
N PHE A 256 -1.05 -13.58 -2.59
CA PHE A 256 -0.92 -15.00 -2.94
C PHE A 256 -0.26 -15.80 -1.81
N LEU A 257 0.80 -15.28 -1.21
CA LEU A 257 1.51 -15.92 -0.10
C LEU A 257 0.58 -16.11 1.10
N MET A 258 -0.29 -15.12 1.38
CA MET A 258 -1.27 -15.22 2.45
C MET A 258 -2.21 -16.41 2.24
N ARG A 259 -2.81 -16.50 1.05
CA ARG A 259 -3.86 -17.48 0.73
C ARG A 259 -3.32 -18.92 0.67
N ASN A 260 -2.14 -19.11 0.10
CA ASN A 260 -1.63 -20.45 -0.21
C ASN A 260 -0.65 -20.99 0.86
N PHE A 261 -0.08 -20.12 1.69
CA PHE A 261 1.00 -20.50 2.61
C PHE A 261 0.75 -19.97 4.03
N THR A 262 0.60 -18.66 4.19
CA THR A 262 0.64 -18.03 5.52
C THR A 262 -0.59 -18.37 6.38
N THR A 263 -1.75 -18.61 5.74
CA THR A 263 -2.99 -18.95 6.47
C THR A 263 -2.81 -20.20 7.34
N PHE A 264 -2.13 -21.22 6.82
CA PHE A 264 -1.84 -22.45 7.57
C PHE A 264 -1.01 -22.16 8.82
N TRP A 265 0.16 -21.53 8.66
CA TRP A 265 1.06 -21.22 9.78
C TRP A 265 0.43 -20.32 10.82
N ARG A 266 -0.31 -19.31 10.36
CA ARG A 266 -0.99 -18.39 11.26
C ARG A 266 -2.07 -19.09 12.07
N ASN A 267 -2.80 -20.03 11.47
CA ASN A 267 -3.81 -20.80 12.19
C ASN A 267 -3.14 -21.76 13.18
N LEU A 268 -2.11 -22.51 12.76
CA LEU A 268 -1.34 -23.39 13.65
C LEU A 268 -0.84 -22.66 14.91
N PHE A 269 -0.23 -21.48 14.76
CA PHE A 269 0.26 -20.74 15.91
C PHE A 269 -0.85 -20.12 16.75
N LYS A 270 -2.00 -19.77 16.14
CA LYS A 270 -3.18 -19.34 16.91
C LYS A 270 -3.75 -20.48 17.73
N ASP A 271 -3.89 -21.66 17.14
CA ASP A 271 -4.37 -22.86 17.84
C ASP A 271 -3.44 -23.18 19.03
N MET A 272 -2.12 -23.05 18.87
CA MET A 272 -1.17 -23.21 19.97
C MET A 272 -1.33 -22.15 21.08
N VAL A 273 -1.72 -20.92 20.75
CA VAL A 273 -2.03 -19.88 21.75
C VAL A 273 -3.33 -20.19 22.46
N ASP A 274 -4.36 -20.57 21.71
CA ASP A 274 -5.70 -20.88 22.23
C ASP A 274 -5.68 -22.14 23.13
N GLU A 275 -4.81 -23.11 22.83
CA GLU A 275 -4.52 -24.29 23.66
C GLU A 275 -3.69 -23.96 24.93
N GLY A 276 -3.17 -22.73 25.06
CA GLY A 276 -2.31 -22.32 26.18
C GLY A 276 -0.87 -22.86 26.11
N ILE A 277 -0.47 -23.44 24.99
CA ILE A 277 0.88 -23.99 24.75
C ILE A 277 1.88 -22.87 24.42
N LEU A 278 1.44 -21.87 23.65
CA LEU A 278 2.26 -20.75 23.20
C LEU A 278 1.83 -19.44 23.88
N ASN A 279 2.73 -18.82 24.64
CA ASN A 279 2.59 -17.42 25.05
C ASN A 279 3.35 -16.51 24.06
N ASN A 280 2.63 -15.84 23.16
CA ASN A 280 3.23 -14.95 22.17
C ASN A 280 3.71 -13.59 22.75
N ALA A 281 3.45 -13.33 24.03
CA ALA A 281 4.04 -12.20 24.76
C ALA A 281 5.37 -12.57 25.45
N ASP A 282 5.68 -13.86 25.58
CA ASP A 282 6.90 -14.34 26.21
C ASP A 282 8.07 -14.39 25.20
N PRO A 283 9.15 -13.61 25.41
CA PRO A 283 10.33 -13.64 24.54
C PRO A 283 10.96 -15.03 24.39
N VAL A 284 10.95 -15.86 25.44
CA VAL A 284 11.53 -17.21 25.42
C VAL A 284 10.73 -18.11 24.49
N HIS A 285 9.40 -18.07 24.59
CA HIS A 285 8.53 -18.82 23.69
C HIS A 285 8.72 -18.37 22.22
N LEU A 286 8.92 -17.07 21.97
CA LEU A 286 9.20 -16.58 20.61
C LEU A 286 10.55 -17.09 20.08
N GLU A 287 11.59 -17.19 20.92
CA GLU A 287 12.86 -17.83 20.54
C GLU A 287 12.68 -19.34 20.28
N CYS A 288 11.89 -20.06 21.09
CA CYS A 288 11.53 -21.45 20.83
C CYS A 288 10.79 -21.60 19.48
N ILE A 289 9.84 -20.72 19.17
CA ILE A 289 9.14 -20.73 17.88
C ILE A 289 10.14 -20.57 16.72
N ARG A 290 11.07 -19.62 16.82
CA ARG A 290 12.10 -19.44 15.78
C ARG A 290 12.96 -20.68 15.63
N PHE A 291 13.45 -21.24 16.74
CA PHE A 291 14.30 -22.43 16.73
C PHE A 291 13.65 -23.63 16.03
N CYS A 292 12.38 -23.91 16.34
CA CYS A 292 11.66 -25.08 15.86
C CYS A 292 11.06 -24.88 14.46
N PHE A 293 10.45 -23.71 14.21
CA PHE A 293 9.62 -23.49 13.03
C PHE A 293 10.28 -22.66 11.94
N LEU A 294 11.25 -21.78 12.24
CA LEU A 294 11.83 -20.90 11.22
C LEU A 294 12.51 -21.66 10.07
N PRO A 295 13.34 -22.71 10.30
CA PRO A 295 13.95 -23.48 9.21
C PRO A 295 12.91 -24.18 8.33
N LEU A 296 11.88 -24.75 8.95
CA LEU A 296 10.75 -25.40 8.28
C LEU A 296 9.94 -24.41 7.43
N ILE A 297 9.65 -23.22 7.99
CA ILE A 297 8.99 -22.11 7.28
C ILE A 297 9.83 -21.66 6.09
N GLN A 298 11.16 -21.49 6.26
CA GLN A 298 12.05 -21.11 5.16
C GLN A 298 12.01 -22.15 4.03
N ARG A 299 12.11 -23.44 4.35
CA ARG A 299 12.00 -24.51 3.34
C ARG A 299 10.68 -24.47 2.58
N HIS A 300 9.56 -24.25 3.26
CA HIS A 300 8.28 -24.11 2.58
C HIS A 300 8.18 -22.82 1.73
N LEU A 301 8.81 -21.72 2.15
CA LEU A 301 8.91 -20.50 1.34
C LEU A 301 9.73 -20.76 0.07
N ASP A 302 10.81 -21.53 0.16
CA ASP A 302 11.65 -21.90 -0.98
C ASP A 302 10.86 -22.77 -1.98
N MET A 303 10.08 -23.74 -1.48
CA MET A 303 9.15 -24.53 -2.32
C MET A 303 8.10 -23.64 -2.98
N PHE A 304 7.52 -22.68 -2.24
CA PHE A 304 6.56 -21.73 -2.81
C PHE A 304 7.20 -20.88 -3.90
N LEU A 305 8.43 -20.39 -3.67
CA LEU A 305 9.20 -19.62 -4.65
C LEU A 305 9.44 -20.43 -5.93
N GLN A 306 9.87 -21.69 -5.81
CA GLN A 306 10.10 -22.57 -6.95
C GLN A 306 8.80 -22.85 -7.72
N SER A 307 7.72 -23.15 -7.02
CA SER A 307 6.39 -23.38 -7.63
C SER A 307 5.89 -22.11 -8.33
N TRP A 308 6.04 -20.96 -7.70
CA TRP A 308 5.67 -19.67 -8.28
C TRP A 308 6.50 -19.34 -9.52
N ASN A 309 7.81 -19.56 -9.49
CA ASN A 309 8.67 -19.18 -10.60
C ASN A 309 8.45 -20.06 -11.85
N SER A 310 7.97 -21.30 -11.64
CA SER A 310 7.67 -22.27 -12.71
C SER A 310 6.21 -22.29 -13.18
N HIS A 311 5.25 -21.76 -12.40
CA HIS A 311 3.84 -21.78 -12.81
C HIS A 311 3.54 -20.85 -13.98
N ARG A 312 2.54 -21.22 -14.79
CA ARG A 312 2.08 -20.39 -15.90
C ARG A 312 1.03 -19.38 -15.43
N ILE A 313 1.34 -18.10 -15.57
CA ILE A 313 0.37 -17.02 -15.34
C ILE A 313 -0.54 -16.88 -16.56
N ARG A 314 -1.84 -17.05 -16.34
CA ARG A 314 -2.88 -16.97 -17.38
C ARG A 314 -3.00 -15.55 -17.95
N SER A 315 -3.23 -15.46 -19.25
CA SER A 315 -3.55 -14.21 -19.95
C SER A 315 -4.85 -13.58 -19.43
N GLN A 316 -4.85 -12.27 -19.25
CA GLN A 316 -6.01 -11.50 -18.79
C GLN A 316 -6.30 -10.37 -19.78
N ARG A 317 -7.56 -10.23 -20.19
CA ARG A 317 -8.02 -9.28 -21.25
C ARG A 317 -7.78 -7.78 -20.95
N ASN A 318 -7.29 -7.41 -19.77
CA ASN A 318 -7.14 -6.02 -19.32
C ASN A 318 -5.83 -5.78 -18.54
N VAL A 319 -4.81 -6.62 -18.71
CA VAL A 319 -3.53 -6.49 -18.01
C VAL A 319 -2.41 -6.34 -19.01
N GLU A 320 -1.66 -5.24 -18.88
CA GLU A 320 -0.54 -4.89 -19.76
C GLU A 320 0.74 -5.66 -19.42
N CYS A 321 0.75 -6.38 -18.31
CA CYS A 321 1.86 -7.23 -17.93
C CYS A 321 1.85 -8.51 -18.76
N PRO A 322 3.03 -8.98 -19.19
CA PRO A 322 3.16 -10.19 -20.00
C PRO A 322 2.56 -11.39 -19.26
N HIS A 323 2.04 -12.36 -20.01
CA HIS A 323 1.56 -13.63 -19.47
C HIS A 323 2.55 -14.74 -19.82
N GLY A 324 2.60 -15.80 -19.02
CA GLY A 324 3.61 -16.84 -19.18
C GLY A 324 4.18 -17.33 -17.86
N ILE A 325 5.28 -18.05 -17.95
CA ILE A 325 6.01 -18.58 -16.79
C ILE A 325 7.01 -17.51 -16.32
N PRO A 326 7.04 -17.11 -15.03
CA PRO A 326 7.94 -16.09 -14.53
C PRO A 326 9.41 -16.32 -14.88
N ASP A 327 9.91 -17.55 -14.78
CA ASP A 327 11.28 -17.87 -15.18
C ASP A 327 11.52 -17.66 -16.67
N VAL A 328 10.60 -18.10 -17.52
CA VAL A 328 10.70 -17.89 -18.98
C VAL A 328 10.69 -16.39 -19.31
N MET A 329 9.78 -15.63 -18.69
CA MET A 329 9.71 -14.17 -18.88
C MET A 329 10.99 -13.44 -18.40
N TYR A 330 11.64 -13.96 -17.36
CA TYR A 330 12.84 -13.36 -16.78
C TYR A 330 14.11 -13.70 -17.57
N TYR A 331 14.31 -14.98 -17.91
CA TYR A 331 15.52 -15.45 -18.59
C TYR A 331 15.44 -15.41 -20.12
N GLN A 332 14.23 -15.38 -20.69
CA GLN A 332 13.99 -15.31 -22.13
C GLN A 332 13.07 -14.13 -22.51
N PRO A 333 13.45 -12.88 -22.17
CA PRO A 333 12.59 -11.72 -22.39
C PRO A 333 12.36 -11.40 -23.88
N PHE A 334 13.25 -11.85 -24.77
CA PHE A 334 13.15 -11.65 -26.21
C PHE A 334 11.89 -12.28 -26.84
N ILE A 335 11.34 -13.35 -26.23
CA ILE A 335 10.07 -13.97 -26.65
C ILE A 335 8.89 -12.99 -26.53
N TYR A 336 9.06 -11.96 -25.71
CA TYR A 336 8.04 -10.94 -25.40
C TYR A 336 8.33 -9.58 -26.02
N ASP A 337 9.27 -9.49 -26.98
CA ASP A 337 9.80 -8.24 -27.54
C ASP A 337 10.37 -7.31 -26.45
N LYS A 338 11.09 -7.92 -25.50
CA LYS A 338 11.73 -7.25 -24.35
C LYS A 338 13.18 -7.69 -24.22
N TYR A 339 13.92 -6.98 -23.39
CA TYR A 339 15.34 -7.25 -23.13
C TYR A 339 15.63 -7.20 -21.63
N ASP A 340 16.70 -7.87 -21.21
CA ASP A 340 17.18 -7.76 -19.83
C ASP A 340 17.69 -6.34 -19.58
N CYS A 341 17.07 -5.66 -18.62
CA CYS A 341 17.36 -4.27 -18.30
C CYS A 341 18.44 -4.11 -17.21
N SER A 342 18.96 -5.21 -16.68
CA SER A 342 20.03 -5.19 -15.68
C SER A 342 21.39 -4.83 -16.26
N TYR A 343 22.27 -4.39 -15.38
CA TYR A 343 23.66 -4.10 -15.66
C TYR A 343 24.56 -5.17 -15.07
N GLU A 344 25.76 -5.32 -15.64
CA GLU A 344 26.79 -6.14 -15.02
C GLU A 344 27.21 -5.53 -13.68
N LEU A 345 27.59 -6.40 -12.76
CA LEU A 345 28.07 -5.97 -11.46
C LEU A 345 29.38 -5.16 -11.65
N PRO A 346 29.46 -3.91 -11.16
CA PRO A 346 30.61 -3.05 -11.39
C PRO A 346 31.82 -3.40 -10.51
N CYS A 347 31.72 -4.44 -9.68
CA CYS A 347 32.75 -4.87 -8.75
C CYS A 347 32.77 -6.40 -8.64
N ASP A 348 33.90 -6.95 -8.20
CA ASP A 348 34.02 -8.39 -7.94
C ASP A 348 33.21 -8.83 -6.72
N ILE A 349 32.96 -10.14 -6.64
CA ILE A 349 32.24 -10.75 -5.51
C ILE A 349 32.96 -10.48 -4.18
N VAL A 350 34.29 -10.41 -4.17
CA VAL A 350 35.10 -10.09 -2.98
C VAL A 350 34.71 -8.72 -2.38
N VAL A 351 34.41 -7.74 -3.23
CA VAL A 351 33.95 -6.42 -2.78
C VAL A 351 32.55 -6.53 -2.17
N LEU A 352 31.66 -7.37 -2.74
CA LEU A 352 30.34 -7.62 -2.16
C LEU A 352 30.43 -8.39 -0.83
N ASP A 353 31.41 -9.27 -0.65
CA ASP A 353 31.68 -9.95 0.62
C ASP A 353 32.11 -8.94 1.68
N TYR A 354 33.06 -8.05 1.35
CA TYR A 354 33.45 -6.94 2.22
C TYR A 354 32.27 -6.02 2.60
N LEU A 355 31.40 -5.69 1.63
CA LEU A 355 30.19 -4.92 1.91
C LEU A 355 29.21 -5.68 2.81
N THR A 356 29.13 -6.99 2.66
CA THR A 356 28.30 -7.86 3.51
C THR A 356 28.81 -7.78 4.95
N ASP A 357 30.12 -7.92 5.16
CA ASP A 357 30.72 -7.89 6.50
C ASP A 357 30.52 -6.55 7.22
N ILE A 358 30.53 -5.43 6.49
CA ILE A 358 30.38 -4.09 7.09
C ILE A 358 28.92 -3.73 7.33
N TYR A 359 28.06 -3.96 6.34
CA TYR A 359 26.71 -3.40 6.29
C TYR A 359 25.61 -4.39 6.66
N THR A 360 25.93 -5.65 6.90
CA THR A 360 24.96 -6.67 7.29
C THR A 360 25.26 -7.18 8.70
N ASP A 361 24.29 -7.87 9.29
CA ASP A 361 24.50 -8.64 10.50
C ASP A 361 24.55 -10.11 10.11
N ALA A 362 25.34 -10.90 10.85
CA ALA A 362 25.38 -12.34 10.65
C ALA A 362 23.95 -12.92 10.72
N VAL A 363 23.60 -13.76 9.75
CA VAL A 363 22.32 -14.46 9.74
C VAL A 363 22.27 -15.33 10.99
N LEU A 364 21.35 -15.02 11.91
CA LEU A 364 21.16 -15.79 13.12
C LEU A 364 20.77 -17.23 12.74
N PRO A 365 21.56 -18.25 13.14
CA PRO A 365 21.17 -19.65 12.93
C PRO A 365 19.80 -19.91 13.53
N ARG A 366 18.87 -20.46 12.72
CA ARG A 366 17.46 -20.68 13.10
C ARG A 366 16.73 -19.42 13.61
N GLY A 367 17.26 -18.23 13.30
CA GLY A 367 16.74 -16.93 13.76
C GLY A 367 16.89 -16.67 15.25
N THR A 368 17.64 -17.49 15.98
CA THR A 368 17.77 -17.37 17.44
C THR A 368 19.07 -16.72 17.88
N LYS A 369 18.99 -16.01 19.01
CA LYS A 369 20.17 -15.40 19.65
C LYS A 369 21.16 -16.45 20.12
N GLU A 370 22.43 -16.07 20.19
CA GLU A 370 23.51 -16.94 20.67
C GLU A 370 23.25 -17.44 22.10
N GLU A 371 22.87 -16.53 22.99
CA GLU A 371 22.53 -16.82 24.39
C GLU A 371 21.45 -17.90 24.52
N PHE A 372 20.44 -17.84 23.66
CA PHE A 372 19.36 -18.83 23.64
C PHE A 372 19.87 -20.19 23.16
N ARG A 373 20.73 -20.23 22.14
CA ARG A 373 21.34 -21.49 21.66
C ARG A 373 22.25 -22.11 22.71
N GLN A 374 23.03 -21.31 23.41
CA GLN A 374 23.86 -21.76 24.54
C GLN A 374 22.99 -22.31 25.67
N LEU A 375 21.86 -21.66 25.97
CA LEU A 375 20.90 -22.14 26.96
C LEU A 375 20.35 -23.51 26.56
N ILE A 376 19.89 -23.69 25.32
CA ILE A 376 19.40 -24.98 24.84
C ILE A 376 20.49 -26.05 24.97
N ASN A 377 21.70 -25.81 24.45
CA ASN A 377 22.80 -26.78 24.53
C ASN A 377 23.12 -27.21 25.96
N THR A 378 23.06 -26.26 26.90
CA THR A 378 23.32 -26.53 28.32
C THR A 378 22.20 -27.34 28.96
N LEU A 379 20.95 -27.06 28.61
CA LEU A 379 19.78 -27.67 29.25
C LEU A 379 19.44 -29.05 28.69
N THR A 380 19.69 -29.27 27.40
CA THR A 380 19.23 -30.49 26.74
C THR A 380 20.35 -31.47 26.43
N PHE A 381 21.63 -31.06 26.49
CA PHE A 381 22.78 -31.81 25.98
C PHE A 381 22.62 -32.26 24.51
N LEU A 382 21.67 -31.66 23.78
CA LEU A 382 21.37 -32.02 22.39
C LEU A 382 22.29 -31.21 21.47
N ASP A 383 22.94 -31.87 20.52
CA ASP A 383 23.72 -31.18 19.49
C ASP A 383 22.75 -30.49 18.52
N ILE A 384 22.97 -29.21 18.23
CA ILE A 384 22.07 -28.38 17.41
C ILE A 384 21.89 -28.99 16.01
N GLY A 385 22.91 -29.71 15.52
CA GLY A 385 22.90 -30.42 14.23
C GLY A 385 21.89 -31.56 14.14
N GLU A 386 21.48 -32.18 15.24
CA GLU A 386 20.51 -33.28 15.23
C GLU A 386 19.08 -32.82 14.86
N PHE A 387 18.78 -31.52 15.02
CA PHE A 387 17.46 -30.96 14.70
C PHE A 387 17.32 -30.44 13.27
N ASP A 388 18.33 -30.61 12.41
CA ASP A 388 18.21 -30.23 10.99
C ASP A 388 17.20 -31.10 10.21
N VAL A 389 16.69 -32.17 10.85
CA VAL A 389 15.76 -33.15 10.26
C VAL A 389 14.28 -32.87 10.59
N ILE A 390 13.91 -31.64 10.97
CA ILE A 390 12.49 -31.31 11.18
C ILE A 390 11.79 -31.18 9.83
N GLU A 391 11.05 -32.22 9.45
CA GLU A 391 10.38 -32.30 8.17
C GLU A 391 8.94 -31.79 8.21
N THR A 392 8.26 -31.94 9.35
CA THR A 392 6.82 -31.69 9.47
C THR A 392 6.46 -30.67 10.57
N PRO A 393 5.32 -29.97 10.43
CA PRO A 393 4.81 -29.08 11.48
C PRO A 393 4.54 -29.79 12.82
N THR A 394 4.17 -31.08 12.77
CA THR A 394 3.92 -31.89 13.97
C THR A 394 5.23 -32.11 14.75
N GLN A 395 6.29 -32.53 14.09
CA GLN A 395 7.62 -32.68 14.70
C GLN A 395 8.13 -31.34 15.27
N ALA A 396 7.90 -30.23 14.55
CA ALA A 396 8.25 -28.91 15.05
C ALA A 396 7.48 -28.53 16.33
N LYS A 397 6.18 -28.90 16.42
CA LYS A 397 5.36 -28.70 17.63
C LYS A 397 5.81 -29.59 18.78
N GLU A 398 6.17 -30.84 18.52
CA GLU A 398 6.72 -31.76 19.53
C GLU A 398 8.02 -31.22 20.13
N LEU A 399 8.95 -30.77 19.28
CA LEU A 399 10.18 -30.14 19.73
C LEU A 399 9.91 -28.87 20.54
N PHE A 400 8.97 -28.04 20.09
CA PHE A 400 8.58 -26.84 20.83
C PHE A 400 8.11 -27.18 22.25
N ASN A 401 7.24 -28.20 22.40
CA ASN A 401 6.74 -28.63 23.70
C ASN A 401 7.86 -29.15 24.61
N LEU A 402 8.81 -29.92 24.05
CA LEU A 402 9.98 -30.40 24.79
C LEU A 402 10.81 -29.23 25.32
N LEU A 403 11.18 -28.29 24.44
CA LEU A 403 12.03 -27.15 24.82
C LEU A 403 11.33 -26.22 25.83
N SER A 404 10.05 -25.89 25.58
CA SER A 404 9.26 -25.05 26.47
C SER A 404 9.12 -25.67 27.86
N GLY A 405 8.93 -26.99 27.93
CA GLY A 405 8.84 -27.73 29.19
C GLY A 405 10.15 -27.74 29.98
N VAL A 406 11.27 -28.06 29.32
CA VAL A 406 12.60 -28.08 29.96
C VAL A 406 13.00 -26.70 30.47
N ILE A 407 12.78 -25.64 29.69
CA ILE A 407 13.10 -24.27 30.10
C ILE A 407 12.22 -23.84 31.27
N SER A 408 10.91 -24.13 31.23
CA SER A 408 9.99 -23.79 32.32
C SER A 408 10.38 -24.46 33.63
N GLN A 409 10.77 -25.74 33.58
CA GLN A 409 11.28 -26.46 34.75
C GLN A 409 12.58 -25.85 35.29
N HIS A 410 13.50 -25.45 34.41
CA HIS A 410 14.74 -24.81 34.83
C HIS A 410 14.51 -23.44 35.49
N LEU A 411 13.57 -22.65 34.96
CA LEU A 411 13.22 -21.34 35.50
C LEU A 411 12.47 -21.43 36.85
N LEU A 412 11.70 -22.49 37.09
CA LEU A 412 11.03 -22.74 38.37
C LEU A 412 11.98 -23.24 39.47
N ASN A 413 13.10 -23.87 39.09
CA ASN A 413 14.09 -24.42 40.02
C ASN A 413 15.19 -23.42 40.43
N ARG A 414 15.12 -22.17 39.95
CA ARG A 414 15.96 -21.04 40.37
C ARG A 414 15.12 -20.01 41.09
#